data_AF-A0A8R1ITS7-F1
#
_entry.id   AF-A0A8R1ITS7-F1
#
_cell.length_a   1.000
_cell.length_b   1.000
_cell.length_c   1.000
_cell.angle_alpha   90.00
_cell.angle_beta   90.00
_cell.angle_gamma   90.00
#
_symmetry.space_group_name_H-M   'P 1'
#
loop_
_entity.id
_entity.type
_entity.pdbx_description
1 polymer ?
#
loop_
_entity_poly.entity_id
_entity_poly.type
_entity_poly.pdbx_seq_one_letter_code
_entity_poly.pdbx_strand_id
1 'polypeptide(L)'
;MSLHHEFIIAKFHTKVAITVGRLGQYCGEELAPHIGRFIRPCCYSLRNIKDNAEKESAFIGLCNMINLNPVGVLNDFIFWCDAIASWSQPTDTLRQLFANILQSFKLQVGDVNWTNFIQQLPPPLRERLALFYQI
;
A
#
# COMPACT_ATOMS: atom_id res chain seq x y z
N MET A 1 -26.41 15.75 -10.63
CA MET A 1 -25.53 16.66 -9.84
C MET A 1 -24.67 15.90 -8.81
N SER A 2 -25.17 14.84 -8.15
CA SER A 2 -24.42 14.02 -7.15
C SER A 2 -23.12 13.37 -7.67
N LEU A 3 -23.18 12.67 -8.81
CA LEU A 3 -22.05 11.90 -9.36
C LEU A 3 -20.82 12.77 -9.71
N HIS A 4 -21.03 14.03 -10.07
CA HIS A 4 -19.94 14.96 -10.41
C HIS A 4 -19.17 15.39 -9.15
N HIS A 5 -19.88 15.63 -8.05
CA HIS A 5 -19.26 15.96 -6.76
C HIS A 5 -18.47 14.78 -6.21
N GLU A 6 -19.03 13.57 -6.25
CA GLU A 6 -18.33 12.34 -5.83
C GLU A 6 -17.04 12.12 -6.64
N PHE A 7 -17.08 12.37 -7.95
CA PHE A 7 -15.92 12.29 -8.81
C PHE A 7 -14.84 13.33 -8.48
N ILE A 8 -15.22 14.57 -8.16
CA ILE A 8 -14.29 15.62 -7.72
C ILE A 8 -13.64 15.23 -6.38
N ILE A 9 -14.43 14.74 -5.42
CA ILE A 9 -13.95 14.31 -4.11
C ILE A 9 -12.95 13.15 -4.28
N ALA A 10 -13.27 12.15 -5.10
CA ALA A 10 -12.37 11.03 -5.38
C ALA A 10 -11.04 11.48 -6.00
N LYS A 11 -11.08 12.46 -6.92
CA LYS A 11 -9.86 13.06 -7.48
C LYS A 11 -9.04 13.83 -6.45
N PHE A 12 -9.68 14.57 -5.55
CA PHE A 12 -9.00 15.27 -4.47
C PHE A 12 -8.26 14.29 -3.55
N HIS A 13 -8.95 13.25 -3.08
CA HIS A 13 -8.37 12.22 -2.21
C HIS A 13 -7.18 11.53 -2.89
N THR A 14 -7.30 11.23 -4.19
CA THR A 14 -6.23 10.69 -5.02
C THR A 14 -5.00 11.60 -5.03
N LYS A 15 -5.17 12.90 -5.28
CA LYS A 15 -4.05 13.84 -5.34
C LYS A 15 -3.41 14.06 -3.96
N VAL A 16 -4.19 14.06 -2.88
CA VAL A 16 -3.66 14.09 -1.52
C VAL A 16 -2.83 12.83 -1.25
N ALA A 17 -3.34 11.64 -1.57
CA ALA A 17 -2.61 10.39 -1.36
C ALA A 17 -1.29 10.32 -2.15
N ILE A 18 -1.28 10.78 -3.41
CA ILE A 18 -0.04 10.90 -4.20
C ILE A 18 0.95 11.85 -3.54
N THR A 19 0.47 13.00 -3.07
CA THR A 19 1.32 14.01 -2.43
C THR A 19 1.93 13.50 -1.13
N VAL A 20 1.13 12.88 -0.27
CA VAL A 20 1.61 12.25 0.98
C VAL A 20 2.65 11.17 0.69
N GLY A 21 2.38 10.30 -0.29
CA GLY A 21 3.35 9.28 -0.71
C GLY A 21 4.66 9.91 -1.19
N ARG A 22 4.61 10.97 -2.00
CA ARG A 22 5.81 11.68 -2.46
C ARG A 22 6.58 12.38 -1.35
N LEU A 23 5.89 12.96 -0.36
CA LEU A 23 6.55 13.55 0.81
C LEU A 23 7.33 12.49 1.58
N GLY A 24 6.81 11.25 1.68
CA GLY A 24 7.51 10.13 2.32
C GLY A 24 8.83 9.72 1.65
N GLN A 25 9.11 10.17 0.42
CA GLN A 25 10.43 9.95 -0.19
C GLN A 25 11.52 10.86 0.40
N TYR A 26 11.15 12.04 0.88
CA TYR A 26 12.09 13.08 1.33
C TYR A 26 12.02 13.33 2.84
N CYS A 27 10.83 13.19 3.43
CA CYS A 27 10.53 13.44 4.84
C CYS A 27 9.90 12.19 5.48
N GLY A 28 10.47 11.02 5.16
CA GLY A 28 9.94 9.74 5.63
C GLY A 28 10.01 9.59 7.16
N GLU A 29 11.07 10.12 7.78
CA GLU A 29 11.30 10.04 9.23
C GLU A 29 10.26 10.83 10.03
N GLU A 30 9.84 11.98 9.52
CA GLU A 30 8.84 12.83 10.16
C GLU A 30 7.41 12.29 9.98
N LEU A 31 7.14 11.64 8.85
CA LEU A 31 5.81 11.14 8.52
C LEU A 31 5.54 9.72 9.03
N ALA A 32 6.56 8.86 9.10
CA ALA A 32 6.41 7.47 9.52
C ALA A 32 5.74 7.27 10.90
N PRO A 33 6.02 8.10 11.95
CA PRO A 33 5.31 8.02 13.22
C PRO A 33 3.79 8.22 13.11
N HIS A 34 3.33 8.84 12.02
CA HIS A 34 1.92 9.14 11.77
C HIS A 34 1.27 8.26 10.70
N ILE A 35 2.01 7.28 10.15
CA ILE A 35 1.55 6.46 9.02
C ILE A 35 0.20 5.79 9.25
N GLY A 36 -0.06 5.29 10.46
CA GLY A 36 -1.33 4.65 10.81
C GLY A 36 -2.55 5.56 10.70
N ARG A 37 -2.37 6.89 10.68
CA ARG A 37 -3.49 7.85 10.51
C ARG A 37 -3.95 7.98 9.08
N PHE A 38 -3.08 7.72 8.10
CA PHE A 38 -3.36 8.00 6.69
C PHE A 38 -3.16 6.81 5.76
N ILE A 39 -2.53 5.72 6.20
CA ILE A 39 -2.24 4.59 5.31
C ILE A 39 -3.50 3.98 4.71
N ARG A 40 -4.56 3.79 5.50
CA ARG A 40 -5.85 3.27 5.02
C ARG A 40 -6.48 4.13 3.90
N PRO A 41 -6.74 5.45 4.09
CA PRO A 41 -7.30 6.27 3.02
C PRO A 41 -6.33 6.45 1.84
N CYS A 42 -5.02 6.42 2.06
CA CYS A 42 -4.04 6.41 0.97
C CYS A 42 -4.15 5.13 0.12
N CYS A 43 -4.13 3.95 0.73
CA CYS A 43 -4.31 2.66 0.05
C CYS A 43 -5.62 2.61 -0.74
N TYR A 44 -6.73 3.03 -0.12
CA TYR A 44 -8.05 3.08 -0.76
C TYR A 44 -8.08 4.02 -1.99
N SER A 45 -7.38 5.14 -1.93
CA SER A 45 -7.33 6.09 -3.05
C SER A 45 -6.41 5.57 -4.16
N LEU A 46 -5.21 5.13 -3.80
CA LEU A 46 -4.16 4.73 -4.74
C LEU A 46 -4.49 3.44 -5.50
N ARG A 47 -5.25 2.50 -4.90
CA ARG A 47 -5.66 1.27 -5.58
C ARG A 47 -6.52 1.50 -6.84
N ASN A 48 -7.18 2.66 -6.92
CA ASN A 48 -8.10 3.00 -8.01
C ASN A 48 -7.41 3.78 -9.15
N ILE A 49 -6.11 4.06 -9.01
CA ILE A 49 -5.33 4.79 -10.01
C ILE A 49 -4.69 3.79 -10.98
N LYS A 50 -4.76 4.08 -12.28
CA LYS A 50 -4.00 3.36 -13.30
C LYS A 50 -2.50 3.48 -13.03
N ASP A 51 -1.76 2.42 -13.31
CA ASP A 51 -0.31 2.40 -13.12
C ASP A 51 0.34 3.50 -13.97
N ASN A 52 1.05 4.40 -13.29
CA ASN A 52 1.75 5.52 -13.88
C ASN A 52 2.86 6.00 -12.92
N ALA A 53 3.70 6.93 -13.38
CA ALA A 53 4.81 7.47 -12.59
C ALA A 53 4.36 8.17 -11.30
N GLU A 54 3.15 8.78 -11.26
CA GLU A 54 2.63 9.40 -10.04
C GLU A 54 2.35 8.35 -8.96
N LYS A 55 1.63 7.28 -9.32
CA LYS A 55 1.33 6.14 -8.46
C LYS A 55 2.64 5.49 -7.99
N GLU A 56 3.58 5.26 -8.89
CA GLU A 56 4.88 4.66 -8.55
C GLU A 56 5.63 5.49 -7.52
N SER A 57 5.79 6.79 -7.76
CA SER A 57 6.43 7.68 -6.81
C SER A 57 5.72 7.71 -5.44
N ALA A 58 4.38 7.66 -5.42
CA ALA A 58 3.64 7.62 -4.17
C ALA A 58 3.90 6.32 -3.38
N PHE A 59 3.88 5.17 -4.06
CA PHE A 59 4.14 3.88 -3.42
C PHE A 59 5.59 3.73 -2.95
N ILE A 60 6.58 4.29 -3.65
CA ILE A 60 7.98 4.30 -3.18
C ILE A 60 8.08 4.99 -1.83
N GLY A 61 7.52 6.18 -1.67
CA GLY A 61 7.59 6.88 -0.39
C GLY A 61 6.72 6.24 0.70
N LEU A 62 5.59 5.62 0.35
CA LEU A 62 4.86 4.76 1.30
C LEU A 62 5.72 3.58 1.77
N CYS A 63 6.45 2.90 0.87
CA CYS A 63 7.36 1.82 1.24
C CYS A 63 8.45 2.31 2.20
N ASN A 64 9.05 3.47 1.93
CA ASN A 64 10.05 4.08 2.82
C ASN A 64 9.49 4.30 4.23
N MET A 65 8.30 4.90 4.33
CA MET A 65 7.66 5.14 5.63
C MET A 65 7.26 3.85 6.35
N ILE A 66 6.81 2.81 5.62
CA ILE A 66 6.50 1.50 6.21
C ILE A 66 7.76 0.84 6.76
N ASN A 67 8.90 0.92 6.05
CA ASN A 67 10.16 0.39 6.52
C ASN A 67 10.66 1.09 7.80
N LEU A 68 10.35 2.38 7.97
CA LEU A 68 10.68 3.15 9.17
C LEU A 68 9.74 2.84 10.34
N ASN A 69 8.46 2.56 10.08
CA ASN A 69 7.46 2.25 11.12
C ASN A 69 6.46 1.17 10.65
N PRO A 70 6.86 -0.12 10.62
CA PRO A 70 5.98 -1.20 10.17
C PRO A 70 4.81 -1.43 11.13
N VAL A 71 5.01 -1.17 12.43
CA VAL A 71 3.99 -1.29 13.48
C VAL A 71 2.78 -0.41 13.18
N GLY A 72 3.02 0.78 12.62
CA GLY A 72 1.96 1.73 12.26
C GLY A 72 0.98 1.22 11.20
N VAL A 73 1.31 0.14 10.47
CA VAL A 73 0.48 -0.42 9.40
C VAL A 73 -0.15 -1.77 9.77
N LEU A 74 0.23 -2.39 10.90
CA LEU A 74 -0.26 -3.72 11.31
C LEU A 74 -1.78 -3.89 11.22
N ASN A 75 -2.54 -2.95 11.79
CA ASN A 75 -4.00 -3.00 11.82
C ASN A 75 -4.66 -2.78 10.44
N ASP A 76 -3.91 -2.18 9.50
CA ASP A 76 -4.39 -1.79 8.17
C ASP A 76 -3.69 -2.56 7.06
N PHE A 77 -2.97 -3.63 7.40
CA PHE A 77 -2.10 -4.33 6.46
C PHE A 77 -2.86 -4.97 5.31
N ILE A 78 -4.11 -5.39 5.52
CA ILE A 78 -4.98 -5.87 4.43
C ILE A 78 -5.22 -4.81 3.35
N PHE A 79 -5.32 -3.52 3.73
CA PHE A 79 -5.48 -2.43 2.76
C PHE A 79 -4.19 -2.19 2.00
N TRP A 80 -3.03 -2.38 2.63
CA TRP A 80 -1.74 -2.37 1.94
C TRP A 80 -1.65 -3.50 0.92
N CYS A 81 -1.97 -4.74 1.31
CA CYS A 81 -2.02 -5.90 0.41
C CYS A 81 -2.91 -5.67 -0.82
N ASP A 82 -4.12 -5.16 -0.61
CA ASP A 82 -5.06 -4.84 -1.69
C ASP A 82 -4.55 -3.70 -2.58
N ALA A 83 -3.89 -2.69 -2.01
CA ALA A 83 -3.29 -1.60 -2.78
C ALA A 83 -2.13 -2.06 -3.66
N ILE A 84 -1.20 -2.88 -3.16
CA ILE A 84 -0.10 -3.43 -3.98
C ILE A 84 -0.59 -4.45 -5.01
N ALA A 85 -1.69 -5.16 -4.73
CA ALA A 85 -2.33 -6.04 -5.69
C ALA A 85 -3.01 -5.25 -6.81
N SER A 86 -3.33 -3.96 -6.65
CA SER A 86 -3.94 -3.16 -7.73
C SER A 86 -3.03 -2.92 -8.93
N TRP A 87 -1.72 -3.17 -8.80
CA TRP A 87 -0.74 -3.00 -9.86
C TRP A 87 -0.89 -4.09 -10.92
N SER A 88 -1.02 -3.71 -12.18
CA SER A 88 -1.07 -4.61 -13.33
C SER A 88 0.33 -5.07 -13.73
N GLN A 89 1.27 -4.13 -13.84
CA GLN A 89 2.66 -4.39 -14.22
C GLN A 89 3.60 -3.46 -13.44
N PRO A 90 3.91 -3.77 -12.17
CA PRO A 90 4.88 -2.99 -11.41
C PRO A 90 6.28 -3.16 -12.00
N THR A 91 7.11 -2.11 -11.90
CA THR A 91 8.54 -2.19 -12.24
C THR A 91 9.24 -3.20 -11.33
N ASP A 92 10.38 -3.76 -11.76
CA ASP A 92 11.11 -4.74 -10.94
C ASP A 92 11.53 -4.17 -9.59
N THR A 93 11.97 -2.92 -9.56
CA THR A 93 12.30 -2.20 -8.32
C THR A 93 11.10 -2.11 -7.40
N LEU A 94 9.94 -1.70 -7.91
CA LEU A 94 8.73 -1.56 -7.11
C LEU A 94 8.23 -2.92 -6.61
N ARG A 95 8.30 -3.95 -7.46
CA ARG A 95 7.96 -5.33 -7.09
C ARG A 95 8.83 -5.84 -5.95
N GLN A 96 10.14 -5.57 -5.98
CA GLN A 96 11.05 -5.92 -4.90
C GLN A 96 10.71 -5.20 -3.59
N LEU A 97 10.40 -3.90 -3.64
CA LEU A 97 9.97 -3.15 -2.44
C LEU A 97 8.72 -3.77 -1.80
N PHE A 98 7.73 -4.13 -2.62
CA PHE A 98 6.50 -4.78 -2.13
C PHE A 98 6.77 -6.15 -1.52
N ALA A 99 7.57 -6.98 -2.20
CA ALA A 99 7.95 -8.31 -1.69
C ALA A 99 8.71 -8.20 -0.35
N ASN A 100 9.64 -7.25 -0.22
CA ASN A 100 10.39 -7.04 1.01
C ASN A 100 9.49 -6.65 2.19
N ILE A 101 8.48 -5.81 1.96
CA ILE A 101 7.51 -5.43 3.00
C ILE A 101 6.65 -6.64 3.42
N LEU A 102 6.16 -7.42 2.46
CA LEU A 102 5.39 -8.65 2.74
C LEU A 102 6.22 -9.64 3.56
N GLN A 103 7.47 -9.86 3.15
CA GLN A 103 8.39 -10.76 3.86
C GLN A 103 8.71 -10.24 5.27
N SER A 104 8.98 -8.95 5.42
CA SER A 104 9.26 -8.34 6.72
C SER A 104 8.07 -8.46 7.67
N PHE A 105 6.86 -8.26 7.15
CA PHE A 105 5.63 -8.44 7.92
C PHE A 105 5.46 -9.90 8.35
N LYS A 106 5.65 -10.85 7.42
CA LYS A 106 5.62 -12.28 7.73
C LYS A 106 6.59 -12.65 8.85
N LEU A 107 7.83 -12.16 8.77
CA LEU A 107 8.85 -12.39 9.81
C LEU A 107 8.43 -11.80 11.16
N GLN A 108 7.80 -10.61 11.16
CA GLN A 108 7.38 -9.93 12.38
C GLN A 108 6.21 -10.63 13.08
N VAL A 109 5.21 -11.12 12.34
CA VAL A 109 4.03 -11.78 12.93
C VAL A 109 4.24 -13.27 13.16
N GLY A 110 5.22 -13.88 12.48
CA GLY A 110 5.52 -15.31 12.53
C GLY A 110 4.63 -16.14 11.59
N ASP A 111 5.11 -17.33 11.21
CA ASP A 111 4.47 -18.17 10.17
C ASP A 111 3.01 -18.52 10.49
N VAL A 112 2.69 -18.86 11.74
CA VAL A 112 1.33 -19.25 12.13
C VAL A 112 0.34 -18.10 11.94
N ASN A 113 0.68 -16.90 12.45
CA ASN A 113 -0.18 -15.72 12.31
C ASN A 113 -0.24 -15.26 10.85
N TRP A 114 0.86 -15.39 10.11
CA TRP A 114 0.90 -15.11 8.68
C TRP A 114 -0.05 -16.02 7.90
N THR A 115 -0.01 -17.34 8.12
CA THR A 115 -0.92 -18.28 7.47
C THR A 115 -2.37 -17.96 7.80
N ASN A 116 -2.69 -17.66 9.07
CA ASN A 116 -4.04 -17.25 9.47
C ASN A 116 -4.48 -15.96 8.76
N PHE A 117 -3.60 -14.97 8.65
CA PHE A 117 -3.86 -13.73 7.93
C PHE A 117 -4.12 -13.98 6.43
N ILE A 118 -3.27 -14.77 5.76
CA ILE A 118 -3.44 -15.10 4.33
C ILE A 118 -4.74 -15.87 4.07
N GLN A 119 -5.17 -16.74 4.99
CA GLN A 119 -6.44 -17.46 4.88
C GLN A 119 -7.67 -16.54 4.99
N GLN A 120 -7.56 -15.42 5.71
CA GLN A 120 -8.62 -14.43 5.84
C GLN A 120 -8.71 -13.47 4.63
N LEU A 121 -7.69 -13.42 3.79
CA LEU A 121 -7.71 -12.59 2.58
C LEU A 121 -8.77 -13.11 1.59
N PRO A 122 -9.49 -12.21 0.89
CA PRO A 122 -10.36 -12.61 -0.21
C PRO A 122 -9.60 -13.47 -1.25
N PRO A 123 -10.20 -14.56 -1.77
CA PRO A 123 -9.54 -15.45 -2.73
C PRO A 123 -8.82 -14.74 -3.90
N PRO A 124 -9.45 -13.78 -4.62
CA PRO A 124 -8.78 -13.12 -5.75
C PRO A 124 -7.59 -12.25 -5.32
N LEU A 125 -7.61 -11.71 -4.09
CA LEU A 125 -6.47 -10.97 -3.55
C LEU A 125 -5.30 -11.92 -3.27
N ARG A 126 -5.58 -13.04 -2.59
CA ARG A 126 -4.57 -14.05 -2.27
C ARG A 126 -3.89 -14.60 -3.51
N GLU A 127 -4.67 -15.00 -4.52
CA GLU A 127 -4.14 -15.53 -5.79
C GLU A 127 -3.23 -14.52 -6.48
N ARG A 128 -3.63 -13.25 -6.49
CA ARG A 128 -2.84 -12.18 -7.10
C ARG A 128 -1.53 -11.95 -6.36
N LEU A 129 -1.55 -11.93 -5.03
CA LEU A 129 -0.34 -11.76 -4.24
C LEU A 129 0.62 -12.96 -4.40
N ALA A 130 0.10 -14.19 -4.44
CA ALA A 130 0.89 -15.39 -4.69
C ALA A 130 1.57 -15.35 -6.07
N LEU A 131 0.86 -14.89 -7.11
CA LEU A 131 1.39 -14.79 -8.46
C LEU A 131 2.53 -13.77 -8.59
N PHE A 132 2.40 -12.60 -7.96
CA PHE A 132 3.38 -11.51 -8.11
C PHE A 132 4.52 -11.53 -7.08
N TYR A 133 4.27 -12.05 -5.88
CA TYR A 133 5.18 -11.92 -4.73
C TYR A 133 5.51 -13.25 -4.04
N GLN A 134 5.00 -14.38 -4.54
CA GLN A 134 5.30 -15.73 -4.03
C GLN A 134 5.01 -15.93 -2.54
N ILE A 135 3.90 -15.34 -2.05
CA ILE A 135 3.42 -15.50 -0.67
C ILE A 135 2.36 -16.59 -0.50
#